data_AF-L0NBJ0-F1
#
_entry.id   AF-L0NBJ0-F1
#
_cell.length_a   1.000
_cell.length_b   1.000
_cell.length_c   1.000
_cell.angle_alpha   90.00
_cell.angle_beta   90.00
_cell.angle_gamma   90.00
#
_symmetry.space_group_name_H-M   'P 1'
#
loop_
_entity.id
_entity.type
_entity.pdbx_description
1 polymer ?
#
loop_
_entity_poly.entity_id
_entity_poly.type
_entity_poly.pdbx_seq_one_letter_code
_entity_poly.pdbx_strand_id
1 'polypeptide(L)' 'TNKITGFNQYAYDGEDFIALDLETKTYTAAKQQAVLTKHKWDRAQADYTMNYLTQECPDWL' A
#
# COMPACT_ATOMS: atom_id res chain seq x y z
N THR A 1 11.72 -19.73 -4.15
CA THR A 1 11.53 -18.50 -4.95
C THR A 1 11.93 -17.32 -4.08
N ASN A 2 12.94 -16.54 -4.47
CA ASN A 2 13.30 -15.30 -3.76
C ASN A 2 12.33 -14.16 -4.15
N LYS A 3 11.01 -14.43 -4.10
CA LYS A 3 10.00 -13.43 -4.43
C LYS A 3 9.75 -12.59 -3.17
N ILE A 4 10.11 -11.32 -3.22
CA ILE A 4 9.79 -10.37 -2.15
C ILE A 4 8.29 -10.06 -2.23
N THR A 5 7.60 -10.21 -1.10
CA THR A 5 6.18 -9.94 -0.96
C THR A 5 5.97 -9.02 0.24
N GLY A 6 5.04 -8.08 0.12
CA GLY A 6 4.71 -7.15 1.20
C GLY A 6 3.24 -6.74 1.12
N PHE A 7 2.78 -6.06 2.16
CA PHE A 7 1.42 -5.55 2.23
C PHE A 7 1.40 -4.21 2.96
N ASN A 8 0.54 -3.31 2.51
CA ASN A 8 0.22 -2.08 3.21
C ASN A 8 -1.28 -1.83 3.04
N GLN A 9 -2.04 -2.14 4.09
CA GLN A 9 -3.49 -2.18 4.07
C GLN A 9 -4.03 -1.52 5.32
N TYR A 10 -5.09 -0.73 5.17
CA TYR A 10 -5.74 -0.02 6.27
C TYR A 10 -7.23 -0.34 6.28
N ALA A 11 -7.75 -0.51 7.49
CA ALA A 11 -9.17 -0.66 7.77
C ALA A 11 -9.70 0.59 8.49
N TYR A 12 -10.98 0.87 8.33
CA TYR A 12 -11.70 1.93 9.04
C TYR A 12 -13.00 1.33 9.59
N ASP A 13 -13.28 1.55 10.88
CA ASP A 13 -14.40 0.94 11.61
C ASP A 13 -14.47 -0.60 11.49
N GLY A 14 -13.30 -1.25 11.39
CA GLY A 14 -13.19 -2.70 11.27
C GLY A 14 -13.45 -3.25 9.86
N GLU A 15 -13.70 -2.39 8.87
CA GLU A 15 -13.88 -2.78 7.48
C GLU A 15 -12.70 -2.35 6.61
N ASP A 16 -12.43 -3.12 5.55
CA ASP A 16 -11.42 -2.77 4.56
C ASP A 16 -11.68 -1.37 3.98
N PHE A 17 -10.63 -0.55 3.94
CA PHE A 17 -10.73 0.82 3.49
C PHE A 17 -9.85 1.09 2.27
N ILE A 18 -8.56 0.78 2.36
CA ILE A 18 -7.59 1.03 1.28
C ILE A 18 -6.37 0.11 1.39
N ALA A 19 -5.84 -0.35 0.25
CA ALA A 19 -4.69 -1.25 0.18
C ALA A 19 -3.73 -0.87 -0.95
N LEU A 20 -2.41 -0.95 -0.73
CA LEU A 20 -1.41 -0.79 -1.79
C LEU A 20 -1.33 -2.05 -2.63
N ASP A 21 -1.45 -1.89 -3.95
CA ASP A 21 -1.08 -2.89 -4.94
C ASP A 21 0.38 -2.68 -5.33
N LEU A 22 1.23 -3.64 -4.95
CA LEU A 22 2.66 -3.61 -5.24
C LEU A 22 2.98 -3.77 -6.73
N GLU A 23 2.11 -4.43 -7.50
CA GLU A 23 2.34 -4.68 -8.93
C GLU A 23 2.07 -3.41 -9.74
N THR A 24 0.99 -2.69 -9.42
CA THR A 24 0.63 -1.46 -10.13
C THR A 24 1.18 -0.19 -9.50
N LYS A 25 1.75 -0.29 -8.28
CA LYS A 25 2.23 0.86 -7.49
C LYS A 25 1.13 1.91 -7.25
N THR A 26 -0.08 1.43 -7.03
CA THR A 26 -1.23 2.29 -6.73
C THR A 26 -2.06 1.72 -5.60
N TYR A 27 -2.82 2.57 -4.92
CA TYR A 27 -3.73 2.14 -3.87
C TYR A 27 -5.09 1.73 -4.44
N THR A 28 -5.67 0.64 -3.99
CA THR A 28 -7.06 0.26 -4.25
C THR A 28 -7.94 0.73 -3.10
N ALA A 29 -8.93 1.58 -3.42
CA ALA A 29 -9.93 2.03 -2.45
C ALA A 29 -11.06 0.99 -2.37
N ALA A 30 -11.21 0.34 -1.21
CA ALA A 30 -12.28 -0.63 -0.97
C ALA A 30 -13.65 0.05 -0.73
N LYS A 31 -13.63 1.32 -0.29
CA LYS A 31 -14.81 2.15 -0.05
C LYS A 31 -14.70 3.47 -0.80
N GLN A 32 -15.83 4.05 -1.19
CA GLN A 32 -15.86 5.34 -1.89
C GLN A 32 -15.24 6.48 -1.07
N GLN A 33 -15.39 6.42 0.25
CA GLN A 33 -14.81 7.36 1.20
C GLN A 33 -13.27 7.36 1.17
N ALA A 34 -12.63 6.28 0.71
CA ALA A 34 -11.18 6.17 0.60
C ALA A 34 -10.59 6.78 -0.69
N VAL A 35 -11.42 7.20 -1.65
CA VAL A 35 -10.95 7.69 -2.98
C VAL A 35 -10.07 8.94 -2.85
N LEU A 36 -10.42 9.86 -1.94
CA LEU A 36 -9.60 11.05 -1.68
C LEU A 36 -8.21 10.68 -1.12
N THR A 37 -8.17 9.71 -0.21
CA THR A 37 -6.91 9.18 0.35
C THR A 37 -6.08 8.49 -0.72
N LYS A 38 -6.71 7.64 -1.56
CA LYS A 38 -6.06 7.01 -2.72
C LYS A 38 -5.36 8.06 -3.58
N HIS A 39 -6.09 9.08 -4.03
CA HIS A 39 -5.51 10.11 -4.89
C HIS A 39 -4.35 10.88 -4.25
N LYS A 40 -4.41 11.13 -2.94
CA LYS A 40 -3.32 11.77 -2.21
C LYS A 40 -2.08 10.87 -2.16
N TRP A 41 -2.27 9.60 -1.82
CA TRP A 41 -1.17 8.67 -1.59
C TRP A 41 -0.53 8.15 -2.88
N ASP A 42 -1.31 7.93 -3.92
CA ASP A 42 -0.79 7.60 -5.26
C ASP A 42 0.21 8.65 -5.77
N ARG A 43 0.01 9.93 -5.39
CA ARG A 43 0.89 11.03 -5.82
C ARG A 43 2.10 11.27 -4.92
N ALA A 44 2.03 10.90 -3.65
CA ALA A 44 2.98 11.38 -2.65
C ALA A 44 3.69 10.28 -1.85
N GLN A 45 3.09 9.09 -1.72
CA GLN A 45 3.51 8.10 -0.73
C GLN A 45 3.90 6.75 -1.36
N ALA A 46 3.33 6.39 -2.51
CA ALA A 46 3.46 5.05 -3.09
C ALA A 46 4.93 4.61 -3.29
N ASP A 47 5.79 5.51 -3.77
CA ASP A 47 7.23 5.26 -3.99
C ASP A 47 7.97 4.89 -2.71
N TYR A 48 7.76 5.68 -1.66
CA TYR A 48 8.38 5.47 -0.37
C TYR A 48 7.91 4.15 0.26
N THR A 49 6.59 3.93 0.28
CA THR A 49 6.02 2.68 0.80
C THR A 49 6.54 1.47 0.02
N MET A 50 6.72 1.60 -1.30
CA MET A 50 7.32 0.53 -2.09
C MET A 50 8.74 0.20 -1.67
N ASN A 51 9.61 1.20 -1.59
CA ASN A 51 11.01 1.00 -1.19
C ASN A 51 11.11 0.30 0.16
N TYR A 52 10.31 0.76 1.13
CA TYR A 52 10.27 0.16 2.44
C TYR A 52 9.86 -1.32 2.40
N LEU A 53 8.80 -1.66 1.67
CA LEU A 53 8.28 -3.03 1.63
C LEU A 53 9.16 -3.99 0.84
N THR A 54 9.88 -3.53 -0.18
CA THR A 54 10.67 -4.41 -1.05
C THR A 54 12.15 -4.44 -0.73
N GLN A 55 12.69 -3.48 0.01
CA GLN A 55 14.12 -3.41 0.32
C GLN A 55 14.33 -3.39 1.83
N GLU A 56 13.84 -2.35 2.51
CA GLU A 56 14.16 -2.13 3.91
C GLU A 56 13.57 -3.23 4.80
N CYS A 57 12.26 -3.48 4.74
CA CYS A 57 11.58 -4.47 5.59
C CYS A 57 12.16 -5.89 5.46
N PRO A 58 12.42 -6.42 4.24
CA PRO A 58 13.12 -7.70 4.08
C PRO A 58 14.53 -7.72 4.68
N ASP A 59 15.30 -6.64 4.63
CA ASP A 59 16.66 -6.60 5.20
C ASP A 59 16.64 -6.73 6.73
N TRP A 60 15.52 -6.39 7.38
CA TRP A 60 15.34 -6.52 8.83
C TRP A 60 14.80 -7.89 9.28
N LEU A 61 14.34 -8.76 8.36
CA LEU A 61 13.69 -10.05 8.66
C LEU A 61 14.62 -11.25 8.42
#